data_AF-A0A7J2TH94-F1
#
_entry.id   AF-A0A7J2TH94-F1
#
_cell.length_a   1.000
_cell.length_b   1.000
_cell.length_c   1.000
_cell.angle_alpha   90.00
_cell.angle_beta   90.00
_cell.angle_gamma   90.00
#
_symmetry.space_group_name_H-M   'P 1'
#
loop_
_entity.id
_entity.type
_entity.pdbx_description
1 polymer ?
#
loop_
_entity_poly.entity_id
_entity_poly.type
_entity_poly.pdbx_seq_one_letter_code
_entity_poly.pdbx_strand_id
1 'polypeptide(L)'
;MREALKVAVPILMGTIAGIISMLLTQGLRERDPFGIVILVLFIYAQKFIFLKIGAKLEAKDWFGISFLSFASWYLSWTLLLNL
;
A
#
# COMPACT_ATOMS: atom_id res chain seq x y z
N MET A 1 -19.96 3.95 7.55
CA MET A 1 -18.67 3.38 8.02
C MET A 1 -17.98 2.48 6.99
N ARG A 2 -18.67 1.53 6.33
CA ARG A 2 -18.02 0.57 5.40
C ARG A 2 -17.30 1.23 4.20
N GLU A 3 -17.83 2.31 3.64
CA GLU A 3 -17.18 3.01 2.52
C GLU A 3 -15.91 3.76 2.94
N ALA A 4 -15.87 4.34 4.16
CA ALA A 4 -14.67 4.98 4.68
C ALA A 4 -13.51 3.98 4.86
N LEU A 5 -13.81 2.71 5.18
CA LEU A 5 -12.81 1.66 5.29
C LEU A 5 -12.17 1.30 3.95
N LYS A 6 -12.90 1.42 2.84
CA LYS A 6 -12.34 1.24 1.49
C LYS A 6 -11.33 2.32 1.10
N VAL A 7 -11.28 3.43 1.85
CA VAL A 7 -10.33 4.52 1.66
C VAL A 7 -9.22 4.48 2.73
N ALA A 8 -9.59 4.28 3.99
CA ALA A 8 -8.64 4.28 5.10
C ALA A 8 -7.69 3.07 5.08
N VAL A 9 -8.20 1.86 4.78
CA VAL A 9 -7.38 0.64 4.77
C VAL A 9 -6.27 0.71 3.71
N PRO A 10 -6.55 1.08 2.45
CA PRO A 10 -5.50 1.17 1.44
C PRO A 10 -4.46 2.23 1.74
N ILE A 11 -4.86 3.37 2.30
CA ILE A 11 -3.95 4.45 2.69
C ILE A 11 -3.01 3.95 3.78
N LEU A 12 -3.54 3.40 4.88
CA LEU A 12 -2.74 2.88 5.99
C LEU A 12 -1.79 1.78 5.54
N MET A 13 -2.30 0.82 4.75
CA MET A 13 -1.50 -0.29 4.24
C MET A 13 -0.40 0.19 3.28
N GLY A 14 -0.69 1.17 2.42
CA GLY A 14 0.31 1.77 1.54
C GLY A 14 1.39 2.54 2.32
N THR A 15 1.01 3.31 3.35
CA THR A 15 1.98 4.00 4.22
C THR A 15 2.90 3.01 4.93
N ILE A 16 2.35 1.94 5.52
CA ILE A 16 3.14 0.87 6.15
C ILE A 16 4.08 0.22 5.13
N ALA A 17 3.57 -0.08 3.93
CA ALA A 17 4.39 -0.61 2.85
C ALA A 17 5.54 0.34 2.47
N GLY A 18 5.31 1.67 2.47
CA GLY A 18 6.32 2.68 2.14
C GLY A 18 7.43 2.76 3.18
N ILE A 19 7.07 2.72 4.47
CA ILE A 19 8.03 2.63 5.59
C ILE A 19 8.86 1.35 5.48
N ILE A 20 8.21 0.20 5.30
CA ILE A 20 8.91 -1.10 5.17
C ILE A 20 9.81 -1.12 3.94
N SER A 21 9.35 -0.55 2.82
CA SER A 21 10.15 -0.41 1.61
C SER A 21 11.41 0.39 1.88
N MET A 22 11.30 1.52 2.59
CA MET A 22 12.47 2.33 2.97
C MET A 22 13.44 1.51 3.83
N LEU A 23 12.97 0.92 4.93
CA LEU A 23 13.81 0.15 5.87
C LEU A 23 14.55 -1.02 5.19
N LEU A 24 13.90 -1.72 4.26
CA LEU A 24 14.48 -2.87 3.56
C LEU A 24 15.35 -2.48 2.35
N THR A 25 15.22 -1.25 1.85
CA THR A 25 16.02 -0.75 0.72
C THR A 25 17.19 0.12 1.16
N GLN A 26 17.32 0.44 2.46
CA GLN A 26 18.50 1.12 3.00
C GLN A 26 19.77 0.27 2.75
N GLY A 27 20.56 0.65 1.73
CA GLY A 27 21.79 -0.04 1.34
C GLY A 27 21.71 -0.84 0.03
N LEU A 28 20.52 -0.95 -0.59
CA LEU A 28 20.37 -1.44 -1.96
C LEU A 28 20.51 -0.28 -2.95
N ARG A 29 20.95 -0.55 -4.20
CA ARG A 29 21.10 0.49 -5.25
C ARG A 29 19.78 1.24 -5.45
N GLU A 30 19.86 2.54 -5.74
CA GLU A 30 18.73 3.47 -5.95
C GLU A 30 17.64 3.04 -6.96
N ARG A 31 17.84 1.94 -7.70
CA ARG A 31 16.91 1.42 -8.72
C ARG A 31 16.49 -0.04 -8.50
N ASP A 32 16.54 -0.52 -7.27
CA ASP A 32 16.07 -1.88 -6.98
C ASP A 32 14.52 -1.94 -6.98
N PRO A 33 13.89 -2.79 -7.82
CA PRO A 33 12.42 -2.91 -7.87
C PRO A 33 11.79 -3.47 -6.59
N PHE A 34 12.59 -3.79 -5.56
CA PHE A 34 12.15 -4.40 -4.31
C PHE A 34 11.01 -3.65 -3.61
N GLY A 35 11.02 -2.32 -3.61
CA GLY A 35 9.93 -1.50 -3.02
C GLY A 35 8.58 -1.72 -3.71
N ILE A 36 8.57 -1.93 -5.03
CA ILE A 36 7.36 -2.21 -5.80
C ILE A 36 6.81 -3.61 -5.45
N VAL A 37 7.70 -4.59 -5.22
CA VAL A 37 7.29 -5.93 -4.78
C VAL A 37 6.58 -5.86 -3.42
N ILE A 38 7.13 -5.09 -2.48
CA ILE A 38 6.51 -4.86 -1.16
C ILE A 38 5.13 -4.22 -1.32
N LEU A 39 5.00 -3.19 -2.16
CA LEU A 39 3.70 -2.58 -2.45
C LEU A 39 2.68 -3.60 -2.96
N VAL A 40 3.03 -4.40 -3.98
CA VAL A 40 2.11 -5.38 -4.58
C VAL A 40 1.68 -6.43 -3.56
N LEU A 41 2.59 -6.91 -2.71
CA LEU A 41 2.26 -7.83 -1.61
C LEU A 41 1.26 -7.20 -0.63
N PHE A 42 1.46 -5.93 -0.28
CA PHE A 42 0.54 -5.21 0.61
C PHE A 42 -0.83 -4.94 -0.02
N ILE A 43 -0.90 -4.66 -1.33
CA ILE A 43 -2.17 -4.57 -2.06
C ILE A 43 -2.88 -5.92 -2.05
N TYR A 44 -2.16 -7.02 -2.28
CA TYR A 44 -2.75 -8.35 -2.25
C TYR A 44 -3.23 -8.74 -0.85
N ALA A 45 -2.46 -8.41 0.20
CA ALA A 45 -2.81 -8.69 1.59
C ALA A 45 -4.13 -8.04 2.02
N GLN A 46 -4.50 -6.91 1.40
CA GLN A 46 -5.78 -6.24 1.67
C GLN A 46 -7.00 -7.11 1.32
N LYS A 47 -6.88 -8.10 0.42
CA LYS A 47 -7.97 -9.07 0.18
C LYS A 47 -8.44 -9.69 1.48
N PHE A 48 -7.51 -10.12 2.33
CA PHE A 48 -7.84 -10.80 3.58
C PHE A 48 -8.48 -9.85 4.60
N ILE A 49 -8.04 -8.58 4.63
CA ILE A 49 -8.60 -7.55 5.51
C ILE A 49 -10.05 -7.26 5.13
N PHE A 50 -10.31 -6.99 3.85
CA PHE A 50 -11.65 -6.67 3.37
C PHE A 50 -12.62 -7.86 3.46
N LEU A 51 -12.12 -9.09 3.29
CA LEU A 51 -12.90 -10.31 3.51
C LEU A 51 -13.39 -10.42 4.96
N LYS A 52 -12.51 -10.17 5.95
CA LYS A 52 -12.86 -10.18 7.38
C LYS A 52 -13.86 -9.10 7.77
N ILE A 53 -13.82 -7.95 7.10
CA ILE A 53 -14.75 -6.83 7.33
C ILE A 53 -16.12 -7.09 6.67
N GLY A 54 -16.23 -8.13 5.83
CA GLY A 54 -17.45 -8.44 5.08
C GLY A 54 -17.78 -7.37 4.04
N ALA A 55 -16.77 -6.69 3.50
CA ALA A 55 -16.95 -5.74 2.42
C ALA A 55 -17.10 -6.50 1.10
N LYS A 56 -18.20 -6.27 0.36
CA LYS A 56 -18.29 -6.70 -1.04
C LYS A 56 -17.43 -5.75 -1.87
N LEU A 57 -16.35 -6.29 -2.45
CA LEU A 57 -15.47 -5.57 -3.37
C LEU A 57 -15.82 -5.96 -4.80
N GLU A 58 -16.16 -4.97 -5.61
CA GLU A 58 -16.27 -5.14 -7.05
C GLU A 58 -14.89 -5.03 -7.72
N ALA A 59 -14.74 -5.55 -8.94
CA ALA A 59 -13.51 -5.43 -9.70
C ALA A 59 -13.07 -3.95 -9.89
N LYS A 60 -14.05 -3.03 -10.01
CA LYS A 60 -13.79 -1.58 -10.11
C LYS A 60 -13.19 -0.98 -8.84
N ASP A 61 -13.53 -1.52 -7.67
CA ASP A 61 -13.05 -1.01 -6.38
C ASP A 61 -11.55 -1.30 -6.20
N TRP A 62 -11.05 -2.37 -6.83
CA TRP A 62 -9.63 -2.74 -6.81
C TRP A 62 -8.73 -1.69 -7.45
N PHE A 63 -9.23 -0.95 -8.44
CA PHE A 63 -8.48 0.16 -9.03
C PHE A 63 -8.25 1.26 -7.99
N GLY A 64 -9.31 1.66 -7.28
CA GLY A 64 -9.23 2.67 -6.22
C GLY A 64 -8.33 2.23 -5.06
N ILE A 65 -8.48 0.98 -4.62
CA ILE A 65 -7.62 0.39 -3.57
C ILE A 65 -6.16 0.42 -3.98
N SER A 66 -5.84 -0.08 -5.19
CA SER A 66 -4.45 -0.14 -5.68
C SER A 66 -3.86 1.25 -5.85
N PHE A 67 -4.64 2.20 -6.38
CA PHE A 67 -4.22 3.58 -6.57
C PHE A 67 -3.96 4.29 -5.25
N LEU A 68 -4.85 4.16 -4.26
CA LEU A 68 -4.68 4.78 -2.94
C LEU A 68 -3.47 4.20 -2.20
N SER A 69 -3.28 2.88 -2.26
CA SER A 69 -2.09 2.24 -1.69
C SER A 69 -0.81 2.65 -2.38
N PHE A 70 -0.82 2.77 -3.71
CA PHE A 70 0.33 3.25 -4.47
C PHE A 70 0.68 4.71 -4.09
N ALA A 71 -0.33 5.59 -4.04
CA ALA A 71 -0.12 7.00 -3.72
C ALA A 71 0.44 7.19 -2.31
N SER A 72 -0.13 6.51 -1.30
CA SER A 72 0.36 6.63 0.08
C SER A 72 1.71 5.94 0.29
N TRP A 73 1.96 4.82 -0.38
CA TRP A 73 3.28 4.17 -0.43
C TRP A 73 4.34 5.10 -0.99
N TYR A 74 4.09 5.70 -2.16
CA TYR A 74 5.04 6.58 -2.84
C TYR A 74 5.34 7.82 -1.99
N LEU A 75 4.31 8.47 -1.45
CA LEU A 75 4.48 9.62 -0.56
C LEU A 75 5.28 9.26 0.70
N SER A 76 4.91 8.17 1.38
CA SER A 76 5.62 7.74 2.59
C SER A 76 7.09 7.40 2.29
N TRP A 77 7.34 6.64 1.23
CA TRP A 77 8.69 6.21 0.86
C TRP A 77 9.57 7.40 0.46
N THR A 78 9.06 8.29 -0.41
CA THR A 78 9.82 9.47 -0.86
C THR A 78 10.07 10.46 0.27
N LEU A 79 9.09 10.73 1.15
CA LEU A 79 9.31 11.61 2.30
C LEU A 79 10.40 11.06 3.22
N LEU A 80 10.39 9.76 3.50
CA LEU A 80 11.39 9.12 4.36
C LEU A 80 12.79 9.05 3.74
N LEU A 81 12.89 8.98 2.42
CA LEU A 81 14.18 9.05 1.71
C LEU A 81 14.79 10.46 1.71
N ASN A 82 13.97 11.49 1.88
CA ASN A 82 14.41 12.90 1.88
C ASN A 82 14.44 13.51 3.29
N LEU A 83 14.31 12.68 4.34
CA LEU A 83 14.39 13.08 5.75
C LEU A 83 15.83 12.93 6.26
#